data_AF-A0A6M8J903-F1
#
_entry.id   AF-A0A6M8J903-F1
#
_cell.length_a   1.000
_cell.length_b   1.000
_cell.length_c   1.000
_cell.angle_alpha   90.00
_cell.angle_beta   90.00
_cell.angle_gamma   90.00
#
_symmetry.space_group_name_H-M   'P 1'
#
loop_
_entity.id
_entity.type
_entity.pdbx_description
1 polymer ?
#
loop_
_entity_poly.entity_id
_entity_poly.type
_entity_poly.pdbx_seq_one_letter_code
_entity_poly.pdbx_strand_id
1 'polypeptide(L)' 'MVVYELAHLIERGYGPAFQHVIDRHLPEWHQVRSLLWYRPFRKSAYCFD' A
#
# COMPACT_ATOMS: atom_id res chain seq x y z
N MET A 1 3.38 -6.57 0.56
CA MET A 1 4.19 -5.71 1.45
C MET A 1 5.51 -5.32 0.82
N VAL A 2 6.38 -6.24 0.37
CA VAL A 2 7.65 -5.82 -0.28
C VAL A 2 7.42 -4.86 -1.46
N VAL A 3 6.55 -5.20 -2.42
CA VAL A 3 6.21 -4.28 -3.53
C VAL A 3 5.55 -2.98 -3.05
N TYR A 4 4.80 -3.03 -1.94
CA TYR A 4 4.17 -1.84 -1.34
C TYR A 4 5.22 -0.89 -0.74
N GLU A 5 6.17 -1.42 0.04
CA GLU A 5 7.27 -0.65 0.59
C GLU A 5 8.23 -0.16 -0.51
N LEU A 6 8.45 -0.97 -1.56
CA LEU A 6 9.25 -0.56 -2.73
C LEU A 6 8.55 0.54 -3.53
N ALA A 7 7.22 0.55 -3.61
CA ALA A 7 6.48 1.62 -4.25
C ALA A 7 6.74 2.97 -3.56
N HIS A 8 7.05 2.99 -2.26
CA HIS A 8 7.45 4.20 -1.55
C HIS A 8 8.81 4.78 -1.93
N LEU A 9 9.65 4.02 -2.63
CA LEU A 9 10.86 4.56 -3.23
C LEU A 9 10.56 5.43 -4.45
N ILE A 10 9.41 5.20 -5.10
CA ILE A 10 8.96 5.93 -6.29
C ILE A 10 7.99 7.04 -5.86
N GLU A 11 7.00 6.71 -5.04
CA GLU A 11 5.91 7.58 -4.62
C GLU A 11 5.83 7.67 -3.09
N ARG A 12 6.19 8.83 -2.52
CA ARG A 12 6.20 9.01 -1.06
C ARG A 12 4.82 8.99 -0.41
N GLY A 13 3.77 9.34 -1.15
CA GLY A 13 2.40 9.40 -0.65
C GLY A 13 1.59 8.16 -1.02
N TYR A 14 0.33 8.11 -0.57
CA TYR A 14 -0.63 7.05 -0.88
C TYR A 14 -1.67 7.47 -1.93
N GLY A 15 -1.37 8.51 -2.70
CA GLY A 15 -2.30 9.11 -3.65
C GLY A 15 -2.49 8.30 -4.94
N PRO A 16 -3.21 8.85 -5.93
CA PRO A 16 -3.51 8.16 -7.19
C PRO A 16 -2.29 7.63 -7.94
N ALA A 17 -1.15 8.34 -7.88
CA ALA A 17 0.10 7.90 -8.49
C ALA A 17 0.66 6.63 -7.82
N PHE A 18 0.64 6.58 -6.49
CA PHE A 18 1.02 5.38 -5.74
C PHE A 18 0.11 4.20 -6.08
N GLN A 19 -1.20 4.44 -6.15
CA GLN A 19 -2.16 3.39 -6.49
C GLN A 19 -1.92 2.85 -7.90
N HIS A 20 -1.59 3.72 -8.86
CA HIS A 20 -1.21 3.28 -10.22
C HIS A 20 0.04 2.39 -10.23
N VAL A 21 1.07 2.70 -9.43
CA VAL A 21 2.27 1.87 -9.27
C VAL A 21 1.91 0.50 -8.69
N ILE A 22 1.07 0.48 -7.65
CA ILE A 22 0.59 -0.76 -7.03
C ILE A 22 -0.24 -1.59 -8.02
N ASP A 23 -1.20 -1.00 -8.73
CA ASP A 23 -2.05 -1.69 -9.71
C ASP A 23 -1.21 -2.34 -10.81
N ARG A 24 -0.14 -1.65 -11.25
CA ARG A 24 0.76 -2.14 -12.29
C ARG A 24 1.59 -3.34 -11.85
N HIS A 25 2.09 -3.33 -10.61
CA HIS A 25 3.09 -4.30 -10.13
C HIS A 25 2.49 -5.38 -9.21
N LEU A 26 1.26 -5.21 -8.77
CA LEU A 26 0.55 -6.15 -7.91
C LEU A 26 -0.94 -6.20 -8.30
N PRO A 27 -1.29 -6.67 -9.50
CA PRO A 27 -2.62 -6.52 -10.10
C PRO A 27 -3.78 -7.14 -9.30
N GLU A 28 -3.51 -8.05 -8.36
CA GLU A 28 -4.52 -8.69 -7.49
C GLU A 28 -4.48 -8.19 -6.03
N TRP A 29 -3.78 -7.09 -5.76
CA TRP A 29 -3.56 -6.60 -4.41
C TRP A 29 -4.84 -6.33 -3.64
N HIS A 30 -5.93 -5.93 -4.32
CA HIS A 30 -7.23 -5.70 -3.70
C HIS A 30 -7.77 -6.94 -2.99
N GLN A 31 -7.57 -8.13 -3.57
CA GLN A 31 -8.03 -9.41 -3.00
C GLN A 31 -7.14 -9.85 -1.85
N VAL A 32 -5.84 -9.53 -1.91
CA VAL A 32 -4.85 -9.87 -0.88
C VAL A 32 -4.84 -8.84 0.26
N ARG A 33 -5.37 -7.63 0.04
CA ARG A 33 -5.42 -6.55 1.05
C ARG A 33 -6.18 -6.95 2.30
N SER A 34 -7.30 -7.66 2.13
CA SER A 34 -8.10 -8.17 3.25
C SER A 34 -7.34 -9.22 4.07
N LEU A 35 -6.52 -10.06 3.42
CA LEU A 35 -5.67 -11.04 4.07
C LEU A 35 -4.51 -10.39 4.86
N LEU A 36 -4.11 -9.18 4.48
CA LEU A 36 -3.03 -8.42 5.12
C LEU A 36 -3.49 -7.62 6.35
N TRP A 37 -4.79 -7.38 6.53
CA TRP A 37 -5.35 -6.67 7.70
C TRP A 37 -5.41 -7.52 8.99
N TYR A 38 -4.99 -8.79 8.95
CA TYR A 38 -4.89 -9.64 10.15
C TYR A 38 -3.61 -9.43 10.99
N ARG A 39 -2.77 -8.44 10.66
CA ARG A 39 -1.68 -7.99 11.53
C ARG A 39 -1.98 -6.61 12.09
N PRO A 40 -1.92 -6.40 13.42
CA PRO A 40 -1.93 -5.07 14.00
C PRO A 40 -0.57 -4.44 13.70
N PHE A 41 -0.38 -3.93 12.48
CA PHE A 41 0.67 -2.96 12.24
C PHE A 41 0.28 -1.74 13.07
N ARG A 42 1.13 -1.44 14.08
CA ARG A 42 1.03 -0.24 14.92
C ARG A 42 0.59 0.93 14.06
N LYS A 43 -0.45 1.64 14.50
CA LYS A 43 -0.70 3.01 14.09
C LYS A 43 0.61 3.80 14.21
N SER A 44 1.29 4.04 13.10
CA SER A 44 2.23 5.15 12.97
C SER A 44 1.56 6.16 12.05
N ALA A 45 0.82 7.05 12.70
CA ALA A 45 0.79 8.49 12.43
C ALA A 45 0.71 8.96 10.99
N TYR A 46 -0.22 8.46 10.18
CA TYR A 46 -0.81 9.24 9.08
C TYR A 46 -2.29 8.89 8.99
N CYS A 47 -3.09 9.52 9.87
CA CYS A 47 -4.49 9.75 9.56
C CYS A 47 -4.53 10.62 8.29
N PHE A 48 -5.20 10.14 7.25
CA PHE A 48 -5.96 11.03 6.39
C PHE A 48 -7.41 10.92 6.85
N ASP A 49 -8.07 12.07 6.97
CA ASP A 49 -9.40 12.31 7.52
C ASP A 49 -10.47 11.25 7.19
#